data_AF-A0A8J8A8K9-F1
#
_entry.id   AF-A0A8J8A8K9-F1
#
_cell.length_a   1.000
_cell.length_b   1.000
_cell.length_c   1.000
_cell.angle_alpha   90.00
_cell.angle_beta   90.00
_cell.angle_gamma   90.00
#
_symmetry.space_group_name_H-M   'P 1'
#
loop_
_entity.id
_entity.type
_entity.pdbx_description
1 polymer ?
#
loop_
_entity_poly.entity_id
_entity_poly.type
_entity_poly.pdbx_seq_one_letter_code
_entity_poly.pdbx_strand_id
1 'polypeptide(L)'
;MRAQASLEYLFMLAGMFVLVLATLFAYNNGVLPHTIQTGEQVNLLQLQNDAQYIVVQLNANNLWDDLKPKTVSLSESNGETTCSVDGTSYSGTHSGVIDYSTDGKTLEEIYNDCMDGNAGACQVIICALGAD
;
A
#
# COMPACT_ATOMS: atom_id res chain seq x y z
N MET A 1 15.66 5.99 52.62
CA MET A 1 14.52 5.17 52.14
C MET A 1 13.68 5.91 51.08
N ARG A 2 14.31 6.50 50.05
CA ARG A 2 13.60 7.16 48.91
C ARG A 2 14.06 6.67 47.54
N ALA A 3 15.27 6.11 47.45
CA ALA A 3 15.83 5.55 46.21
C ALA A 3 15.40 4.10 45.91
N GLN A 4 14.87 3.38 46.91
CA GLN A 4 14.41 1.99 46.72
C GLN A 4 13.01 1.93 46.10
N ALA A 5 12.12 2.87 46.46
CA ALA A 5 10.80 3.00 45.87
C ALA A 5 10.85 3.42 44.39
N SER A 6 11.81 4.27 43.99
CA SER A 6 11.97 4.66 42.58
C SER A 6 12.46 3.52 41.70
N LEU A 7 13.26 2.59 42.26
CA LEU A 7 13.78 1.45 41.53
C LEU A 7 12.67 0.44 41.21
N GLU A 8 11.81 0.13 42.18
CA GLU A 8 10.67 -0.77 41.99
C GLU A 8 9.64 -0.21 40.99
N TYR A 9 9.39 1.11 41.03
CA TYR A 9 8.55 1.77 40.03
C TYR A 9 9.15 1.73 38.62
N LEU A 10 10.47 1.86 38.49
CA LEU A 10 11.16 1.74 37.20
C LEU A 10 11.04 0.32 36.63
N PHE A 11 11.18 -0.70 37.48
CA PHE A 11 10.98 -2.09 37.06
C PHE A 11 9.53 -2.40 36.71
N MET A 12 8.55 -1.83 37.42
CA MET A 12 7.14 -1.98 37.08
C MET A 12 6.81 -1.32 35.73
N LEU A 13 7.35 -0.12 35.48
CA LEU A 13 7.14 0.61 34.23
C LEU A 13 7.85 -0.06 33.04
N ALA A 14 9.09 -0.55 33.26
CA ALA A 14 9.81 -1.35 32.26
C ALA A 14 9.08 -2.67 31.97
N GLY A 15 8.53 -3.32 32.99
CA GLY A 15 7.73 -4.54 32.84
C GLY A 15 6.48 -4.32 31.99
N MET A 16 5.77 -3.21 32.19
CA MET A 16 4.64 -2.83 31.31
C MET A 16 5.09 -2.62 29.87
N PHE A 17 6.21 -1.93 29.63
CA PHE A 17 6.73 -1.73 28.28
C PHE A 17 7.09 -3.05 27.59
N VAL A 18 7.75 -3.96 28.30
CA VAL A 18 8.09 -5.29 27.78
C VAL A 18 6.83 -6.09 27.46
N LEU A 19 5.81 -6.03 28.32
CA LEU A 19 4.53 -6.71 28.06
C LEU A 19 3.80 -6.12 26.86
N VAL A 20 3.73 -4.80 26.73
CA VAL A 20 3.12 -4.13 25.57
C VAL A 20 3.86 -4.52 24.29
N LEU A 21 5.20 -4.45 24.29
CA LEU A 21 6.02 -4.87 23.15
C LEU A 21 5.81 -6.35 22.83
N ALA A 22 5.85 -7.24 23.82
CA ALA A 22 5.61 -8.67 23.62
C ALA A 22 4.20 -8.93 23.08
N THR A 23 3.17 -8.21 23.53
CA THR A 23 1.81 -8.33 22.98
C THR A 23 1.71 -7.77 21.58
N LEU A 24 2.41 -6.68 21.24
CA LEU A 24 2.47 -6.17 19.87
C LEU A 24 3.15 -7.19 18.94
N PHE A 25 4.28 -7.76 19.35
CA PHE A 25 4.96 -8.80 18.57
C PHE A 25 4.17 -10.11 18.49
N ALA A 26 3.49 -10.52 19.58
CA ALA A 26 2.69 -11.73 19.60
C ALA A 26 1.35 -11.58 18.86
N TYR A 27 0.72 -10.39 18.90
CA TYR A 27 -0.42 -10.06 18.06
C TYR A 27 0.00 -9.97 16.58
N ASN A 28 1.23 -9.52 16.32
CA ASN A 28 1.87 -9.58 15.01
C ASN A 28 2.50 -10.95 14.68
N ASN A 29 2.23 -12.06 15.41
CA ASN A 29 2.59 -13.42 14.98
C ASN A 29 1.72 -13.90 13.79
N GLY A 30 1.72 -13.08 12.75
CA GLY A 30 1.25 -13.31 11.39
C GLY A 30 1.90 -12.33 10.39
N VAL A 31 2.56 -11.26 10.87
CA VAL A 31 3.29 -10.29 10.04
C VAL A 31 4.56 -9.84 10.76
N LEU A 32 5.46 -10.79 11.04
CA LEU A 32 6.88 -10.45 11.02
C LEU A 32 7.28 -10.46 9.54
N PRO A 33 7.67 -9.32 8.94
CA PRO A 33 8.19 -9.36 7.59
C PRO A 33 9.40 -10.28 7.62
N HIS A 34 9.35 -11.36 6.84
CA HIS A 34 10.51 -12.18 6.56
C HIS A 34 11.61 -11.27 6.00
N THR A 35 12.47 -10.76 6.87
CA THR A 35 13.70 -10.11 6.46
C THR A 35 14.64 -11.23 6.01
N ILE A 36 14.64 -11.48 4.70
CA ILE A 36 15.77 -11.57 3.74
C ILE A 36 15.25 -12.26 2.46
N GLN A 37 14.39 -11.54 1.73
CA GLN A 37 14.25 -11.55 0.26
C GLN A 37 14.18 -10.07 -0.18
N THR A 38 15.21 -9.31 0.18
CA THR A 38 15.13 -7.88 0.58
C THR A 38 15.24 -6.83 -0.54
N GLY A 39 14.92 -7.17 -1.78
CA GLY A 39 14.83 -6.20 -2.88
C GLY A 39 13.39 -6.04 -3.39
N GLU A 40 12.89 -7.07 -4.07
CA GLU A 40 11.58 -7.06 -4.71
C GLU A 40 10.41 -7.07 -3.70
N GLN A 41 10.54 -7.80 -2.58
CA GLN A 41 9.48 -7.86 -1.58
C GLN A 41 9.30 -6.55 -0.82
N VAL A 42 10.39 -5.80 -0.60
CA VAL A 42 10.34 -4.44 -0.03
C VAL A 42 9.69 -3.48 -1.04
N ASN A 43 9.97 -3.67 -2.34
CA ASN A 43 9.39 -2.87 -3.42
C ASN A 43 7.87 -3.10 -3.53
N LEU A 44 7.40 -4.36 -3.46
CA LEU A 44 5.98 -4.67 -3.50
C LEU A 44 5.20 -4.08 -2.31
N LEU A 45 5.71 -4.23 -1.07
CA LEU A 45 5.03 -3.67 0.10
C LEU A 45 4.95 -2.13 0.02
N GLN A 46 5.97 -1.49 -0.53
CA GLN A 46 5.94 -0.05 -0.78
C GLN A 46 4.86 0.32 -1.81
N LEU A 47 4.80 -0.38 -2.94
CA LEU A 47 3.76 -0.17 -3.96
C LEU A 47 2.34 -0.37 -3.42
N GLN A 48 2.13 -1.39 -2.57
CA GLN A 48 0.84 -1.62 -1.92
C GLN A 48 0.47 -0.48 -0.98
N ASN A 49 1.41 0.00 -0.16
CA ASN A 49 1.17 1.13 0.72
C ASN A 49 0.83 2.41 -0.05
N ASP A 50 1.54 2.69 -1.14
CA ASP A 50 1.29 3.87 -1.98
C ASP A 50 -0.10 3.79 -2.64
N ALA A 51 -0.45 2.64 -3.22
CA ALA A 51 -1.77 2.40 -3.80
C ALA A 51 -2.88 2.52 -2.75
N GLN A 52 -2.70 1.94 -1.55
CA GLN A 52 -3.66 2.04 -0.46
C GLN A 52 -3.82 3.47 0.03
N TYR A 53 -2.73 4.23 0.14
CA TYR A 53 -2.77 5.63 0.54
C TYR A 53 -3.60 6.48 -0.43
N ILE A 54 -3.42 6.31 -1.74
CA ILE A 54 -4.21 6.98 -2.78
C ILE A 54 -5.70 6.64 -2.62
N VAL A 55 -6.05 5.36 -2.48
CA VAL A 55 -7.44 4.92 -2.33
C VAL A 55 -8.07 5.45 -1.04
N VAL A 56 -7.32 5.49 0.07
CA VAL A 56 -7.80 6.08 1.34
C VAL A 56 -8.09 7.58 1.17
N GLN A 57 -7.25 8.32 0.47
CA GLN A 57 -7.53 9.73 0.17
C GLN A 57 -8.75 9.92 -0.72
N LEU A 58 -8.90 9.10 -1.77
CA LEU A 58 -10.08 9.16 -2.65
C LEU A 58 -11.37 8.81 -1.89
N ASN A 59 -11.32 7.83 -0.98
CA ASN A 59 -12.43 7.52 -0.09
C ASN A 59 -12.77 8.69 0.85
N ALA A 60 -11.76 9.33 1.45
CA ALA A 60 -11.98 10.49 2.31
C ALA A 60 -12.65 11.67 1.57
N ASN A 61 -12.45 11.76 0.26
CA ASN A 61 -13.09 12.75 -0.61
C ASN A 61 -14.38 12.26 -1.28
N ASN A 62 -14.86 11.04 -0.96
CA ASN A 62 -16.02 10.38 -1.60
C ASN A 62 -15.89 10.21 -3.13
N LEU A 63 -14.67 10.11 -3.65
CA LEU A 63 -14.40 9.93 -5.09
C LEU A 63 -14.23 8.44 -5.45
N TRP A 64 -13.79 7.62 -4.50
CA TRP A 64 -13.50 6.21 -4.76
C TRP A 64 -14.73 5.42 -5.22
N ASP A 65 -15.90 5.66 -4.66
CA ASP A 65 -17.12 4.93 -5.05
C ASP A 65 -17.54 5.18 -6.51
N ASP A 66 -17.24 6.37 -7.03
CA ASP A 66 -17.50 6.74 -8.43
C ASP A 66 -16.42 6.19 -9.38
N LEU A 67 -15.18 6.07 -8.90
CA LEU A 67 -14.02 5.63 -9.67
C LEU A 67 -13.88 4.10 -9.71
N LYS A 68 -14.17 3.40 -8.61
CA LYS A 68 -13.95 1.95 -8.49
C LYS A 68 -14.62 1.08 -9.58
N PRO A 69 -15.82 1.42 -10.13
CA PRO A 69 -16.39 0.62 -11.23
C PRO A 69 -15.81 0.98 -12.62
N LYS A 70 -14.95 1.99 -12.74
CA LYS A 70 -14.35 2.42 -14.01
C LYS A 70 -13.21 1.50 -14.40
N THR A 71 -12.99 1.34 -15.69
CA THR A 71 -11.88 0.56 -16.25
C THR A 71 -10.66 1.46 -16.48
N VAL A 72 -9.48 0.85 -16.54
CA VAL A 72 -8.23 1.56 -16.87
C VAL A 72 -7.72 1.09 -18.22
N SER A 73 -7.40 2.04 -19.10
CA SER A 73 -6.70 1.77 -20.35
C SER A 73 -5.22 2.08 -20.20
N LEU A 74 -4.38 1.15 -20.64
CA LEU A 74 -2.93 1.37 -20.75
C LEU A 74 -2.58 1.63 -22.22
N SER A 75 -1.75 2.65 -22.45
CA SER A 75 -1.15 2.89 -23.77
C SER A 75 0.34 3.13 -23.63
N GLU A 76 1.13 2.42 -24.42
CA GLU A 76 2.58 2.53 -24.42
C GLU A 76 3.05 3.44 -25.56
N SER A 77 3.92 4.39 -25.25
CA SER A 77 4.55 5.27 -26.23
C SER A 77 5.93 5.67 -25.75
N ASN A 78 6.93 5.62 -26.63
CA ASN A 78 8.31 6.03 -26.34
C ASN A 78 8.94 5.39 -25.09
N GLY A 79 8.51 4.18 -24.71
CA GLY A 79 9.00 3.49 -23.52
C GLY A 79 8.35 3.94 -22.21
N GLU A 80 7.26 4.71 -22.27
CA GLU A 80 6.43 5.09 -21.13
C GLU A 80 5.04 4.48 -21.27
N THR A 81 4.45 4.10 -20.14
CA THR A 81 3.06 3.65 -20.06
C THR A 81 2.20 4.81 -19.57
N THR A 82 1.21 5.20 -20.37
CA THR A 82 0.14 6.11 -19.93
C THR A 82 -1.02 5.29 -19.42
N CYS A 83 -1.50 5.61 -18.22
CA CYS A 83 -2.65 4.97 -17.60
C CYS A 83 -3.78 5.98 -17.53
N SER A 84 -4.93 5.66 -18.11
CA SER A 84 -6.10 6.56 -18.13
C SER A 84 -7.33 5.83 -17.59
N VAL A 85 -8.05 6.48 -16.68
CA VAL A 85 -9.29 5.94 -16.10
C VAL A 85 -10.46 6.37 -16.99
N ASP A 86 -11.19 5.39 -17.50
CA ASP A 86 -12.22 5.62 -18.50
C ASP A 86 -13.34 6.57 -18.02
N GLY A 87 -13.70 7.50 -18.88
CA GLY A 87 -14.74 8.50 -18.60
C GLY A 87 -14.39 9.51 -17.51
N THR A 88 -13.11 9.70 -17.17
CA THR A 88 -12.66 10.67 -16.18
C THR A 88 -11.45 11.48 -16.67
N SER A 89 -11.05 12.49 -15.89
CA SER A 89 -9.79 13.23 -16.13
C SER A 89 -8.57 12.57 -15.48
N TYR A 90 -8.74 11.45 -14.77
CA TYR A 90 -7.62 10.77 -14.13
C TYR A 90 -6.76 10.09 -15.19
N SER A 91 -5.52 10.55 -15.28
CA SER A 91 -4.51 9.97 -16.13
C SER A 91 -3.13 10.28 -15.57
N GLY A 92 -2.20 9.36 -15.73
CA GLY A 92 -0.80 9.59 -15.40
C GLY A 92 0.13 8.78 -16.29
N THR A 93 1.43 8.91 -16.02
CA THR A 93 2.49 8.26 -16.79
C THR A 93 3.41 7.49 -15.86
N HIS A 94 3.90 6.36 -16.35
CA HIS A 94 4.88 5.51 -15.70
C HIS A 94 6.05 5.30 -16.65
N SER A 95 7.27 5.45 -16.14
CA SER A 95 8.47 5.18 -16.93
C SER A 95 8.66 3.68 -17.08
N GLY A 96 8.66 3.18 -18.31
CA GLY A 96 8.71 1.75 -18.61
C GLY A 96 7.34 1.14 -18.93
N VAL A 97 7.38 -0.17 -19.22
CA VAL A 97 6.20 -1.00 -19.48
C VAL A 97 5.71 -1.59 -18.16
N ILE A 98 4.41 -1.47 -17.89
CA ILE A 98 3.78 -2.13 -16.74
C ILE A 98 3.35 -3.53 -17.19
N ASP A 99 3.94 -4.57 -16.59
CA ASP A 99 3.59 -5.97 -16.86
C ASP A 99 2.31 -6.37 -16.11
N TYR A 100 1.16 -5.88 -16.60
CA TYR A 100 -0.17 -6.18 -16.07
C TYR A 100 -1.26 -5.91 -17.11
N SER A 101 -2.22 -6.83 -17.26
CA SER A 101 -3.36 -6.65 -18.17
C SER A 101 -4.54 -6.00 -17.44
N THR A 102 -5.03 -4.88 -17.98
CA THR A 102 -6.23 -4.19 -17.48
C THR A 102 -7.51 -4.55 -18.26
N ASP A 103 -7.44 -5.50 -19.20
CA ASP A 103 -8.54 -5.80 -20.12
C ASP A 103 -9.80 -6.24 -19.37
N GLY A 104 -10.84 -5.40 -19.43
CA GLY A 104 -12.13 -5.65 -18.80
C GLY A 104 -12.13 -5.56 -17.28
N LYS A 105 -11.01 -5.17 -16.65
CA LYS A 105 -10.89 -5.02 -15.20
C LYS A 105 -11.26 -3.60 -14.75
N THR A 106 -12.05 -3.55 -13.71
CA THR A 106 -12.38 -2.33 -12.97
C THR A 106 -11.24 -1.91 -12.05
N LEU A 107 -11.21 -0.64 -11.65
CA LEU A 107 -10.27 -0.14 -10.64
C LEU A 107 -10.35 -0.89 -9.32
N GLU A 108 -11.54 -1.37 -8.92
CA GLU A 108 -11.72 -2.22 -7.75
C GLU A 108 -10.97 -3.56 -7.89
N GLU A 109 -11.10 -4.22 -9.04
CA GLU A 109 -10.42 -5.48 -9.32
C GLU A 109 -8.90 -5.30 -9.38
N ILE A 110 -8.43 -4.21 -10.02
CA ILE A 110 -6.99 -3.90 -10.10
C ILE A 110 -6.43 -3.58 -8.71
N TYR A 111 -7.18 -2.85 -7.88
CA TYR A 111 -6.79 -2.58 -6.50
C TYR A 111 -6.73 -3.87 -5.67
N ASN A 112 -7.70 -4.77 -5.80
CA ASN A 112 -7.68 -6.05 -5.12
C ASN A 112 -6.49 -6.91 -5.56
N ASP A 113 -6.22 -7.00 -6.87
CA ASP A 113 -5.04 -7.69 -7.41
C ASP A 113 -3.74 -7.11 -6.83
N CYS A 114 -3.66 -5.79 -6.66
CA CYS A 114 -2.54 -5.13 -5.99
C CYS A 114 -2.40 -5.56 -4.52
N MET A 115 -3.50 -5.54 -3.75
CA MET A 115 -3.51 -5.97 -2.35
C MET A 115 -3.19 -7.47 -2.18
N ASP A 116 -3.51 -8.28 -3.20
CA ASP A 116 -3.18 -9.71 -3.27
C ASP A 116 -1.71 -9.97 -3.65
N GLY A 117 -0.94 -8.92 -3.97
CA GLY A 117 0.51 -8.98 -4.17
C GLY A 117 0.96 -8.86 -5.63
N ASN A 118 0.10 -8.42 -6.54
CA ASN A 118 0.49 -8.15 -7.92
C ASN A 118 1.14 -6.75 -8.05
N ALA A 119 2.45 -6.72 -8.24
CA ALA A 119 3.21 -5.47 -8.38
C ALA A 119 2.75 -4.60 -9.57
N GLY A 120 2.46 -5.22 -10.71
CA GLY A 120 1.99 -4.52 -11.90
C GLY A 120 0.62 -3.87 -11.70
N ALA A 121 -0.28 -4.55 -10.99
CA ALA A 121 -1.57 -3.98 -10.59
C ALA A 121 -1.39 -2.73 -9.72
N CYS A 122 -0.47 -2.77 -8.75
CA CYS A 122 -0.16 -1.60 -7.91
C CYS A 122 0.41 -0.43 -8.73
N GLN A 123 1.30 -0.73 -9.69
CA GLN A 123 1.84 0.28 -10.61
C GLN A 123 0.73 0.92 -11.45
N VAL A 124 -0.27 0.16 -11.90
CA VAL A 124 -1.43 0.71 -12.60
C VAL A 124 -2.23 1.66 -11.70
N ILE A 125 -2.52 1.29 -10.45
CA ILE A 125 -3.24 2.18 -9.51
C ILE A 125 -2.47 3.48 -9.29
N ILE A 126 -1.17 3.40 -9.00
CA ILE A 126 -0.32 4.56 -8.76
C ILE A 126 -0.22 5.42 -10.03
N CYS A 127 -0.05 4.81 -11.19
CA CYS A 127 0.04 5.52 -12.47
C CYS A 127 -1.28 6.22 -12.84
N ALA A 128 -2.43 5.55 -12.65
CA ALA A 128 -3.72 6.08 -13.07
C ALA A 128 -4.30 7.12 -12.10
N LEU A 129 -4.09 6.94 -10.79
CA LEU A 129 -4.73 7.73 -9.73
C LEU A 129 -3.75 8.55 -8.89
N GLY A 130 -2.45 8.29 -8.98
CA GLY A 130 -1.41 9.01 -8.24
C GLY A 130 -0.92 10.28 -8.94
N ALA A 131 -1.58 10.71 -10.02
CA ALA A 131 -1.26 11.96 -10.70
C ALA A 131 -1.59 13.17 -9.81
N ASP A 132 -0.61 14.07 -9.67
CA ASP A 132 -0.70 15.40 -9.06
C ASP A 132 -1.65 16.35 -9.79
#